data_AF-A0A7C6WWX7-F1
#
_entry.id   AF-A0A7C6WWX7-F1
#
_cell.length_a   1.000
_cell.length_b   1.000
_cell.length_c   1.000
_cell.angle_alpha   90.00
_cell.angle_beta   90.00
_cell.angle_gamma   90.00
#
_symmetry.space_group_name_H-M   'P 1'
#
loop_
_entity.id
_entity.type
_entity.pdbx_description
1 polymer ?
#
loop_
_entity_poly.entity_id
_entity_poly.type
_entity_poly.pdbx_seq_one_letter_code
_entity_poly.pdbx_strand_id
1 'polypeptide(L)'
;MLEPIEHFTAHSHPVSKTELSAEYAMAETLIDQAMKAYSGSERERKLPNAFAAIFDLLVAAEYYSTIRNSGWLLCAGESHRSKLAIYPFTNACPRCALQKEFAYSKSNKPESGQIGTFTTRLLAVLVDCLLSKRGFNEIELRLGKEPIDLILIDKTNKIVLLCEVKAAPLTTPPMCVDYAHRSLVSGHSKIGVLDFDPNTQYYIMIPYRSSGEQWSYDLVPITLSPSNKDRVYESLAEKFCVRQQFEDYIAFWNSAFRAYSEKTRSEGVYWLTNACGAPFPRPDDWPPRDPNNPKRGFNTISDSKTSVGMDRTDDIKKGTYQMLKIGIEDKLLASDYTVYAAIMSNIHAVRHYDDYLRLVRNIVWTPDETNRATKVRDLPDDTKLYNLFDGIITLTETYSRNEWIEERFNFSKY
;
A
#
# COMPACT_ATOMS: atom_id res chain seq x y z
N MET A 1 37.66 -7.32 -10.53
CA MET A 1 36.54 -7.67 -9.63
C MET A 1 36.05 -6.35 -9.08
N LEU A 2 34.78 -6.02 -9.31
CA LEU A 2 34.14 -4.87 -8.66
C LEU A 2 34.21 -5.08 -7.14
N GLU A 3 34.33 -4.01 -6.36
CA GLU A 3 34.13 -4.16 -4.92
C GLU A 3 32.72 -4.73 -4.68
N PRO A 4 32.50 -5.62 -3.70
CA PRO A 4 31.21 -6.28 -3.54
C PRO A 4 30.01 -5.31 -3.37
N ILE A 5 30.25 -4.09 -2.86
CA ILE A 5 29.22 -3.04 -2.79
C ILE A 5 28.91 -2.40 -4.16
N GLU A 6 29.87 -2.35 -5.07
CA GLU A 6 29.68 -1.86 -6.45
C GLU A 6 28.75 -2.79 -7.23
N HIS A 7 28.78 -4.11 -6.96
CA HIS A 7 27.83 -5.07 -7.54
C HIS A 7 26.37 -4.69 -7.24
N PHE A 8 26.06 -4.38 -5.98
CA PHE A 8 24.70 -4.00 -5.55
C PHE A 8 24.31 -2.57 -5.96
N THR A 9 25.29 -1.67 -6.12
CA THR A 9 25.02 -0.27 -6.45
C THR A 9 25.02 0.05 -7.95
N ALA A 10 25.64 -0.78 -8.80
CA ALA A 10 25.73 -0.57 -10.25
C ALA A 10 24.37 -0.53 -10.97
N HIS A 11 23.35 -1.17 -10.40
CA HIS A 11 22.03 -1.30 -10.99
C HIS A 11 20.92 -0.70 -10.13
N SER A 12 21.27 0.17 -9.19
CA SER A 12 20.32 0.82 -8.30
C SER A 12 20.55 2.33 -8.23
N HIS A 13 19.50 3.07 -7.87
CA HIS A 13 19.54 4.52 -7.71
C HIS A 13 19.21 4.90 -6.26
N PRO A 14 19.95 5.85 -5.63
CA PRO A 14 19.63 6.30 -4.28
C PRO A 14 18.21 6.82 -4.18
N VAL A 15 17.54 6.58 -3.05
CA VAL A 15 16.31 7.29 -2.72
C VAL A 15 16.69 8.72 -2.33
N SER A 16 16.45 9.67 -3.23
CA SER A 16 16.93 11.04 -3.10
C SER A 16 15.98 11.91 -2.25
N LYS A 17 16.43 12.29 -1.05
CA LYS A 17 15.67 13.21 -0.15
C LYS A 17 15.40 14.57 -0.79
N THR A 18 16.29 15.03 -1.67
CA THR A 18 16.13 16.33 -2.36
C THR A 18 15.13 16.25 -3.50
N GLU A 19 15.14 15.17 -4.28
CA GLU A 19 14.21 15.00 -5.40
C GLU A 19 12.79 14.63 -4.93
N LEU A 20 12.68 13.97 -3.77
CA LEU A 20 11.42 13.51 -3.18
C LEU A 20 11.02 14.36 -1.95
N SER A 21 11.40 15.63 -1.95
CA SER A 21 11.30 16.48 -0.76
C SER A 21 9.88 16.60 -0.21
N ALA A 22 8.86 16.64 -1.08
CA ALA A 22 7.45 16.73 -0.68
C ALA A 22 6.93 15.42 -0.08
N GLU A 23 7.31 14.27 -0.67
CA GLU A 23 7.00 12.94 -0.13
C GLU A 23 7.61 12.73 1.25
N TYR A 24 8.90 13.09 1.41
CA TYR A 24 9.59 13.03 2.70
C TYR A 24 8.94 13.94 3.74
N ALA A 25 8.67 15.20 3.38
CA ALA A 25 8.04 16.16 4.30
C ALA A 25 6.65 15.69 4.77
N MET A 26 5.84 15.14 3.87
CA MET A 26 4.55 14.55 4.23
C MET A 26 4.73 13.31 5.13
N ALA A 27 5.61 12.37 4.75
CA ALA A 27 5.87 11.17 5.55
C ALA A 27 6.32 11.51 6.98
N GLU A 28 7.29 12.42 7.14
CA GLU A 28 7.80 12.86 8.43
C GLU A 28 6.71 13.54 9.28
N THR A 29 5.94 14.45 8.67
CA THR A 29 4.83 15.14 9.34
C THR A 29 3.80 14.16 9.90
N LEU A 30 3.42 13.16 9.10
CA LEU A 30 2.42 12.18 9.48
C LEU A 30 2.95 11.15 10.48
N ILE A 31 4.20 10.71 10.35
CA ILE A 31 4.87 9.87 11.35
C ILE A 31 4.89 10.58 12.71
N ASP A 32 5.28 11.86 12.73
CA ASP A 32 5.31 12.65 13.95
C ASP A 32 3.92 12.78 14.58
N GLN A 33 2.87 12.89 13.76
CA GLN A 33 1.51 12.86 14.29
C GLN A 33 1.08 11.48 14.82
N ALA A 34 1.45 10.38 14.15
CA ALA A 34 1.20 9.05 14.67
C ALA A 34 1.85 8.84 16.04
N MET A 35 3.11 9.29 16.19
CA MET A 35 3.84 9.21 17.46
C MET A 35 3.24 10.09 18.57
N LYS A 36 2.65 11.25 18.23
CA LYS A 36 1.96 12.13 19.18
C LYS A 36 0.56 11.64 19.54
N ALA A 37 -0.10 10.91 18.63
CA ALA A 37 -1.47 10.41 18.83
C ALA A 37 -1.53 9.31 19.89
N TYR A 38 -0.51 8.45 19.97
CA TYR A 38 -0.50 7.28 20.85
C TYR A 38 0.59 7.34 21.93
N SER A 39 0.28 6.86 23.13
CA SER A 39 1.22 6.81 24.25
C SER A 39 1.15 5.46 24.98
N GLY A 40 2.21 5.12 25.72
CA GLY A 40 2.30 3.90 26.52
C GLY A 40 2.06 2.62 25.70
N SER A 41 1.35 1.64 26.29
CA SER A 41 1.08 0.34 25.66
C SER A 41 0.09 0.38 24.50
N GLU A 42 -0.60 1.49 24.27
CA GLU A 42 -1.38 1.67 23.05
C GLU A 42 -0.49 1.93 21.83
N ARG A 43 0.67 2.56 22.05
CA ARG A 43 1.61 2.93 20.99
C ARG A 43 2.10 1.70 20.24
N GLU A 44 2.56 0.69 20.97
CA GLU A 44 3.06 -0.56 20.38
C GLU A 44 2.01 -1.27 19.52
N ARG A 45 0.73 -1.22 19.93
CA ARG A 45 -0.36 -1.89 19.22
C ARG A 45 -0.89 -1.09 18.03
N LYS A 46 -0.88 0.25 18.09
CA LYS A 46 -1.56 1.11 17.11
C LYS A 46 -0.62 1.67 16.05
N LEU A 47 0.66 1.89 16.36
CA LEU A 47 1.62 2.46 15.40
C LEU A 47 1.79 1.64 14.11
N PRO A 48 1.92 0.29 14.14
CA PRO A 48 2.01 -0.53 12.93
C PRO A 48 0.91 -0.21 11.90
N ASN A 49 -0.35 -0.18 12.36
CA ASN A 49 -1.50 0.17 11.51
C ASN A 49 -1.49 1.63 11.09
N ALA A 50 -1.06 2.55 11.97
CA ALA A 50 -0.97 3.96 11.62
C ALA A 50 0.06 4.19 10.51
N PHE A 51 1.21 3.52 10.54
CA PHE A 51 2.20 3.62 9.47
C PHE A 51 1.68 3.02 8.15
N ALA A 52 0.94 1.91 8.19
CA ALA A 52 0.27 1.37 7.01
C ALA A 52 -0.80 2.32 6.43
N ALA A 53 -1.52 3.04 7.29
CA ALA A 53 -2.47 4.08 6.86
C ALA A 53 -1.76 5.31 6.28
N ILE A 54 -0.62 5.72 6.84
CA ILE A 54 0.21 6.80 6.27
C ILE A 54 0.70 6.42 4.87
N PHE A 55 1.12 5.18 4.68
CA PHE A 55 1.46 4.65 3.36
C PHE A 55 0.29 4.79 2.37
N ASP A 56 -0.94 4.44 2.78
CA ASP A 56 -2.13 4.63 1.93
C ASP A 56 -2.33 6.10 1.53
N LEU A 57 -2.14 7.07 2.45
CA LEU A 57 -2.22 8.51 2.13
C LEU A 57 -1.13 8.97 1.17
N LEU A 58 0.10 8.49 1.32
CA LEU A 58 1.20 8.79 0.39
C LEU A 58 0.87 8.29 -1.02
N VAL A 59 0.36 7.06 -1.13
CA VAL A 59 -0.05 6.50 -2.43
C VAL A 59 -1.26 7.27 -3.00
N ALA A 60 -2.20 7.66 -2.14
CA ALA A 60 -3.34 8.46 -2.54
C ALA A 60 -2.92 9.83 -3.10
N ALA A 61 -1.95 10.49 -2.45
CA ALA A 61 -1.36 11.75 -2.94
C ALA A 61 -0.81 11.60 -4.37
N GLU A 62 -0.03 10.54 -4.62
CA GLU A 62 0.48 10.23 -5.96
C GLU A 62 -0.66 10.02 -6.96
N TYR A 63 -1.70 9.27 -6.59
CA TYR A 63 -2.85 9.03 -7.46
C TYR A 63 -3.59 10.33 -7.78
N TYR A 64 -3.77 11.22 -6.79
CA TYR A 64 -4.42 12.50 -6.98
C TYR A 64 -3.65 13.42 -7.92
N SER A 65 -2.31 13.34 -7.92
CA SER A 65 -1.46 14.06 -8.88
C SER A 65 -1.65 13.64 -10.35
N THR A 66 -2.33 12.51 -10.59
CA THR A 66 -2.57 11.94 -11.93
C THR A 66 -4.01 12.08 -12.42
N ILE A 67 -4.85 12.82 -11.69
CA ILE A 67 -6.27 12.95 -12.00
C ILE A 67 -6.50 13.64 -13.34
N ARG A 68 -7.53 13.17 -14.03
CA ARG A 68 -7.95 13.67 -15.34
C ARG A 68 -9.31 14.34 -15.22
N ASN A 69 -9.63 15.19 -16.18
CA ASN A 69 -10.94 15.84 -16.27
C ASN A 69 -12.06 14.87 -16.68
N SER A 70 -11.73 13.66 -17.13
CA SER A 70 -12.68 12.59 -17.45
C SER A 70 -12.68 11.51 -16.37
N GLY A 71 -13.74 10.69 -16.32
CA GLY A 71 -13.85 9.59 -15.34
C GLY A 71 -14.56 9.97 -14.03
N TRP A 72 -15.10 11.19 -13.95
CA TRP A 72 -15.90 11.67 -12.83
C TRP A 72 -17.34 11.15 -12.89
N LEU A 73 -17.91 10.90 -11.72
CA LEU A 73 -19.28 10.43 -11.52
C LEU A 73 -20.06 11.47 -10.71
N LEU A 74 -21.16 11.97 -11.24
CA LEU A 74 -22.10 12.75 -10.45
C LEU A 74 -22.94 11.80 -9.59
N CYS A 75 -22.93 12.02 -8.27
CA CYS A 75 -23.78 11.33 -7.32
C CYS A 75 -24.78 12.31 -6.69
N ALA A 76 -26.03 12.23 -7.14
CA ALA A 76 -27.14 13.09 -6.74
C ALA A 76 -28.33 12.25 -6.23
N GLY A 77 -28.06 11.29 -5.34
CA GLY A 77 -29.10 10.45 -4.73
C GLY A 77 -30.14 11.27 -3.97
N GLU A 78 -31.40 10.83 -3.95
CA GLU A 78 -32.47 11.48 -3.18
C GLU A 78 -32.22 11.46 -1.66
N SER A 79 -31.44 10.48 -1.19
CA SER A 79 -30.99 10.32 0.19
C SER A 79 -29.83 11.26 0.59
N HIS A 80 -29.40 12.15 -0.30
CA HIS A 80 -28.18 12.93 -0.14
C HIS A 80 -28.45 14.44 -0.14
N ARG A 81 -27.96 15.15 0.88
CA ARG A 81 -28.15 16.60 1.05
C ARG A 81 -27.41 17.46 0.00
N SER A 82 -26.35 16.95 -0.61
CA SER A 82 -25.51 17.65 -1.59
C SER A 82 -25.18 16.78 -2.79
N LYS A 83 -24.97 17.43 -3.95
CA LYS A 83 -24.53 16.78 -5.20
C LYS A 83 -23.00 16.81 -5.26
N LEU A 84 -22.39 15.63 -5.41
CA LEU A 84 -20.94 15.51 -5.49
C LEU A 84 -20.53 14.95 -6.84
N ALA A 85 -19.57 15.60 -7.48
CA ALA A 85 -18.77 14.97 -8.53
C ALA A 85 -17.66 14.16 -7.84
N ILE A 86 -17.62 12.85 -8.06
CA ILE A 86 -16.72 11.92 -7.39
C ILE A 86 -15.78 11.31 -8.41
N TYR A 87 -14.49 11.25 -8.09
CA TYR A 87 -13.48 10.52 -8.84
C TYR A 87 -13.19 9.18 -8.15
N PRO A 88 -13.80 8.07 -8.61
CA PRO A 88 -13.71 6.81 -7.90
C PRO A 88 -12.40 6.08 -8.23
N PHE A 89 -11.78 5.49 -7.20
CA PHE A 89 -10.68 4.54 -7.35
C PHE A 89 -11.14 3.09 -7.30
N THR A 90 -12.41 2.81 -7.01
CA THR A 90 -13.03 1.48 -7.16
C THR A 90 -14.06 1.51 -8.30
N ASN A 91 -14.49 0.34 -8.77
CA ASN A 91 -15.52 0.23 -9.81
C ASN A 91 -16.95 0.45 -9.27
N ALA A 92 -17.11 1.35 -8.31
CA ALA A 92 -18.40 1.71 -7.73
C ALA A 92 -18.40 3.17 -7.29
N CYS A 93 -19.59 3.76 -7.17
CA CYS A 93 -19.75 5.01 -6.43
C CYS A 93 -19.39 4.77 -4.96
N PRO A 94 -18.32 5.39 -4.42
CA PRO A 94 -17.88 5.12 -3.06
C PRO A 94 -18.87 5.65 -2.03
N ARG A 95 -19.58 6.74 -2.34
CA ARG A 95 -20.63 7.30 -1.47
C ARG A 95 -21.78 6.31 -1.27
N CYS A 96 -22.27 5.70 -2.34
CA CYS A 96 -23.32 4.69 -2.27
C CYS A 96 -22.79 3.37 -1.69
N ALA A 97 -21.58 2.94 -2.07
CA ALA A 97 -20.98 1.71 -1.58
C ALA A 97 -20.83 1.72 -0.05
N LEU A 98 -20.56 2.89 0.54
CA LEU A 98 -20.54 3.10 1.98
C LEU A 98 -21.90 2.84 2.66
N GLN A 99 -23.01 3.07 1.94
CA GLN A 99 -24.36 2.71 2.36
C GLN A 99 -24.79 1.29 1.93
N LYS A 100 -23.89 0.53 1.29
CA LYS A 100 -24.15 -0.78 0.67
C LYS A 100 -25.15 -0.72 -0.48
N GLU A 101 -25.23 0.44 -1.13
CA GLU A 101 -25.88 0.63 -2.41
C GLU A 101 -24.81 0.63 -3.50
N PHE A 102 -25.04 -0.04 -4.63
CA PHE A 102 -23.98 -0.25 -5.61
C PHE A 102 -24.37 0.34 -6.96
N ALA A 103 -23.72 1.44 -7.32
CA ALA A 103 -23.77 2.01 -8.66
C ALA A 103 -22.41 1.81 -9.33
N TYR A 104 -22.40 1.13 -10.47
CA TYR A 104 -21.16 0.84 -11.18
C TYR A 104 -20.55 2.12 -11.76
N SER A 105 -19.25 2.29 -11.56
CA SER A 105 -18.42 3.23 -12.30
C SER A 105 -17.14 2.52 -12.70
N LYS A 106 -16.42 3.03 -13.69
CA LYS A 106 -15.08 2.50 -13.99
C LYS A 106 -14.10 3.13 -13.01
N SER A 107 -13.28 2.30 -12.36
CA SER A 107 -12.18 2.75 -11.52
C SER A 107 -11.17 3.58 -12.33
N ASN A 108 -10.67 4.64 -11.71
CA ASN A 108 -9.60 5.48 -12.26
C ASN A 108 -8.23 5.18 -11.61
N LYS A 109 -8.01 3.96 -11.11
CA LYS A 109 -6.68 3.53 -10.65
C LYS A 109 -5.65 3.64 -11.79
N PRO A 110 -4.39 3.99 -11.49
CA PRO A 110 -3.29 3.87 -12.46
C PRO A 110 -3.14 2.44 -12.98
N GLU A 111 -2.42 2.28 -14.08
CA GLU A 111 -2.11 0.94 -14.62
C GLU A 111 -1.21 0.16 -13.65
N SER A 112 -1.35 -1.17 -13.63
CA SER A 112 -0.67 -2.02 -12.64
C SER A 112 0.86 -1.84 -12.61
N GLY A 113 1.50 -1.55 -13.75
CA GLY A 113 2.94 -1.26 -13.79
C GLY A 113 3.30 0.03 -13.05
N GLN A 114 2.50 1.07 -13.16
CA GLN A 114 2.70 2.33 -12.45
C GLN A 114 2.46 2.19 -10.95
N ILE A 115 1.46 1.38 -10.55
CA ILE A 115 1.17 1.10 -9.14
C ILE A 115 2.41 0.52 -8.44
N GLY A 116 3.07 -0.47 -9.05
CA GLY A 116 4.29 -1.06 -8.50
C GLY A 116 5.40 -0.02 -8.29
N THR A 117 5.68 0.78 -9.32
CA THR A 117 6.69 1.85 -9.24
C THR A 117 6.39 2.86 -8.14
N PHE A 118 5.14 3.33 -8.03
CA PHE A 118 4.74 4.30 -7.00
C PHE A 118 4.85 3.71 -5.60
N THR A 119 4.32 2.49 -5.41
CA THR A 119 4.27 1.85 -4.09
C THR A 119 5.66 1.47 -3.58
N THR A 120 6.57 0.98 -4.44
CA THR A 120 7.96 0.72 -4.07
C THR A 120 8.68 2.00 -3.64
N ARG A 121 8.59 3.07 -4.43
CA ARG A 121 9.22 4.35 -4.10
C ARG A 121 8.69 4.94 -2.79
N LEU A 122 7.37 4.98 -2.62
CA LEU A 122 6.75 5.59 -1.44
C LEU A 122 6.92 4.74 -0.18
N LEU A 123 6.98 3.41 -0.30
CA LEU A 123 7.35 2.55 0.82
C LEU A 123 8.80 2.80 1.23
N ALA A 124 9.71 2.96 0.27
CA ALA A 124 11.11 3.28 0.56
C ALA A 124 11.26 4.62 1.31
N VAL A 125 10.56 5.68 0.86
CA VAL A 125 10.51 6.97 1.58
C VAL A 125 10.02 6.78 3.02
N LEU A 126 8.90 6.10 3.20
CA LEU A 126 8.34 5.89 4.54
C LEU A 126 9.28 5.09 5.45
N VAL A 127 9.88 4.02 4.93
CA VAL A 127 10.85 3.19 5.67
C VAL A 127 12.10 3.98 6.04
N ASP A 128 12.63 4.82 5.13
CA ASP A 128 13.79 5.67 5.43
C ASP A 128 13.48 6.67 6.56
N CYS A 129 12.32 7.33 6.50
CA CYS A 129 11.86 8.21 7.59
C CYS A 129 11.75 7.45 8.92
N LEU A 130 11.15 6.25 8.88
CA LEU A 130 10.97 5.40 10.05
C LEU A 130 12.31 4.91 10.63
N LEU A 131 13.29 4.55 9.80
CA LEU A 131 14.63 4.17 10.26
C LEU A 131 15.36 5.37 10.88
N SER A 132 15.29 6.53 10.22
CA SER A 132 15.86 7.79 10.71
C SER A 132 15.31 8.18 12.09
N LYS A 133 13.99 8.05 12.30
CA LYS A 133 13.33 8.34 13.59
C LYS A 133 13.74 7.37 14.71
N ARG A 134 14.27 6.19 14.38
CA ARG A 134 14.86 5.25 15.35
C ARG A 134 16.36 5.40 15.52
N GLY A 135 16.98 6.37 14.83
CA GLY A 135 18.40 6.64 14.91
C GLY A 135 19.26 5.83 13.94
N PHE A 136 18.67 5.01 13.08
CA PHE A 136 19.39 4.19 12.08
C PHE A 136 19.70 5.00 10.81
N ASN A 137 20.37 6.14 10.97
CA ASN A 137 20.66 7.09 9.87
C ASN A 137 21.81 6.61 8.96
N GLU A 138 22.53 5.57 9.36
CA GLU A 138 23.61 4.95 8.61
C GLU A 138 23.13 4.04 7.47
N ILE A 139 21.84 3.71 7.44
CA ILE A 139 21.25 2.82 6.44
C ILE A 139 20.91 3.61 5.19
N GLU A 140 21.56 3.27 4.07
CA GLU A 140 21.27 3.84 2.76
C GLU A 140 20.20 3.01 2.04
N LEU A 141 19.15 3.67 1.53
CA LEU A 141 18.12 3.03 0.70
C LEU A 141 18.34 3.33 -0.78
N ARG A 142 18.22 2.31 -1.63
CA ARG A 142 18.34 2.43 -3.08
C ARG A 142 17.25 1.63 -3.80
N LEU A 143 16.64 2.23 -4.80
CA LEU A 143 15.70 1.54 -5.70
C LEU A 143 16.49 0.64 -6.65
N GLY A 144 16.19 -0.65 -6.64
CA GLY A 144 16.85 -1.65 -7.45
C GLY A 144 16.28 -1.77 -8.86
N LYS A 145 16.77 -2.79 -9.57
CA LYS A 145 16.23 -3.29 -10.83
C LYS A 145 15.92 -4.77 -10.68
N GLU A 146 15.01 -5.27 -11.51
CA GLU A 146 14.63 -6.67 -11.50
C GLU A 146 15.90 -7.56 -11.45
N PRO A 147 16.02 -8.41 -10.43
CA PRO A 147 14.90 -8.97 -9.70
C PRO A 147 14.81 -8.49 -8.23
N ILE A 148 15.40 -7.32 -7.94
CA ILE A 148 15.44 -6.67 -6.62
C ILE A 148 14.78 -5.29 -6.73
N ASP A 149 13.73 -5.04 -5.96
CA ASP A 149 13.00 -3.77 -6.00
C ASP A 149 13.63 -2.70 -5.10
N LEU A 150 14.15 -3.10 -3.93
CA LEU A 150 14.71 -2.19 -2.92
C LEU A 150 15.96 -2.80 -2.29
N ILE A 151 16.97 -1.99 -2.07
CA ILE A 151 18.24 -2.36 -1.45
C ILE A 151 18.48 -1.46 -0.25
N LEU A 152 18.81 -2.06 0.90
CA LEU A 152 19.23 -1.35 2.09
C LEU A 152 20.68 -1.71 2.40
N ILE A 153 21.53 -0.70 2.59
CA ILE A 153 22.96 -0.87 2.81
C ILE A 153 23.33 -0.27 4.16
N ASP A 154 23.78 -1.12 5.07
CA ASP A 154 24.36 -0.73 6.35
C ASP A 154 25.89 -0.91 6.26
N LYS A 155 26.57 0.20 5.96
CA LYS A 155 28.03 0.23 5.80
C LYS A 155 28.76 -0.02 7.13
N THR A 156 28.12 0.31 8.26
CA THR A 156 28.68 0.15 9.61
C THR A 156 28.78 -1.32 9.98
N ASN A 157 27.68 -2.06 9.81
CA ASN A 157 27.60 -3.48 10.12
C ASN A 157 27.99 -4.39 8.94
N LYS A 158 28.35 -3.79 7.79
CA LYS A 158 28.60 -4.48 6.52
C LYS A 158 27.46 -5.42 6.13
N ILE A 159 26.24 -4.89 6.11
CA ILE A 159 25.03 -5.65 5.75
C ILE A 159 24.39 -5.06 4.51
N VAL A 160 23.95 -5.94 3.61
CA VAL A 160 23.08 -5.60 2.49
C VAL A 160 21.79 -6.40 2.63
N LEU A 161 20.64 -5.72 2.67
CA LEU A 161 19.33 -6.34 2.61
C LEU A 161 18.71 -6.09 1.23
N LEU A 162 18.46 -7.18 0.51
CA LEU A 162 17.83 -7.19 -0.80
C LEU A 162 16.35 -7.51 -0.65
N CYS A 163 15.50 -6.62 -1.15
CA CYS A 163 14.06 -6.70 -0.96
C CYS A 163 13.32 -6.84 -2.29
N GLU A 164 12.43 -7.82 -2.35
CA GLU A 164 11.31 -7.82 -3.29
C GLU A 164 10.15 -7.06 -2.65
N VAL A 165 9.56 -6.08 -3.35
CA VAL A 165 8.47 -5.28 -2.81
C VAL A 165 7.13 -5.75 -3.38
N LYS A 166 6.19 -6.05 -2.48
CA LYS A 166 4.79 -6.37 -2.81
C LYS A 166 3.87 -5.50 -2.00
N ALA A 167 3.67 -4.26 -2.44
CA ALA A 167 2.91 -3.25 -1.73
C ALA A 167 1.74 -2.72 -2.57
N ALA A 168 0.62 -2.46 -1.91
CA ALA A 168 -0.57 -1.85 -2.51
C ALA A 168 -1.45 -1.28 -1.39
N PRO A 169 -2.08 -0.12 -1.60
CA PRO A 169 -2.87 0.51 -0.54
C PRO A 169 -4.10 -0.32 -0.18
N LEU A 170 -4.52 -0.29 1.08
CA LEU A 170 -5.80 -0.89 1.52
C LEU A 170 -6.97 -0.10 0.97
N THR A 171 -6.91 1.23 1.12
CA THR A 171 -7.94 2.18 0.68
C THR A 171 -7.29 3.32 -0.08
N THR A 172 -8.06 3.93 -0.98
CA THR A 172 -7.72 5.23 -1.55
C THR A 172 -8.96 6.10 -1.36
N PRO A 173 -8.95 7.06 -0.41
CA PRO A 173 -10.07 7.96 -0.24
C PRO A 173 -10.47 8.58 -1.58
N PRO A 174 -11.74 8.59 -1.96
CA PRO A 174 -12.13 9.12 -3.25
C PRO A 174 -12.08 10.65 -3.21
N MET A 175 -11.69 11.25 -4.33
CA MET A 175 -11.79 12.70 -4.45
C MET A 175 -13.20 13.13 -4.83
N CYS A 176 -13.58 14.30 -4.36
CA CYS A 176 -14.89 14.90 -4.53
C CYS A 176 -14.75 16.38 -4.90
N VAL A 177 -15.71 16.88 -5.67
CA VAL A 177 -15.95 18.31 -5.91
C VAL A 177 -17.42 18.58 -5.65
N ASP A 178 -17.72 19.70 -4.97
CA ASP A 178 -19.09 20.15 -4.81
C ASP A 178 -19.64 20.58 -6.18
N TYR A 179 -20.71 19.93 -6.63
CA TYR A 179 -21.25 20.14 -7.97
C TYR A 179 -22.52 20.97 -7.87
N ALA A 180 -22.35 22.28 -7.65
CA ALA A 180 -23.45 23.25 -7.50
C ALA A 180 -24.20 23.55 -8.81
N HIS A 181 -23.62 23.24 -9.98
CA HIS A 181 -24.15 23.65 -11.28
C HIS A 181 -24.92 22.56 -12.04
N ARG A 182 -26.15 22.91 -12.43
CA ARG A 182 -26.98 22.39 -13.54
C ARG A 182 -27.79 21.11 -13.31
N SER A 183 -29.10 21.34 -13.22
CA SER A 183 -30.23 20.45 -13.56
C SER A 183 -30.59 19.29 -12.62
N LEU A 184 -31.89 18.93 -12.70
CA LEU A 184 -32.65 17.93 -11.94
C LEU A 184 -32.20 16.48 -12.20
N VAL A 185 -30.90 16.21 -12.29
CA VAL A 185 -30.41 14.84 -12.43
C VAL A 185 -30.52 14.17 -11.06
N SER A 186 -31.45 13.22 -10.95
CA SER A 186 -31.55 12.28 -9.82
C SER A 186 -30.67 11.05 -10.08
N GLY A 187 -29.98 10.57 -9.06
CA GLY A 187 -29.19 9.33 -9.12
C GLY A 187 -27.76 9.54 -9.63
N HIS A 188 -27.30 8.64 -10.50
CA HIS A 188 -25.92 8.58 -10.98
C HIS A 188 -25.82 8.96 -12.45
N SER A 189 -24.92 9.89 -12.78
CA SER A 189 -24.59 10.19 -14.18
C SER A 189 -23.09 10.35 -14.37
N LYS A 190 -22.59 9.86 -15.51
CA LYS A 190 -21.20 10.11 -15.89
C LYS A 190 -21.03 11.58 -16.24
N ILE A 191 -20.03 12.22 -15.66
CA ILE A 191 -19.61 13.55 -16.08
C ILE A 191 -18.62 13.34 -17.22
N GLY A 192 -18.98 13.82 -18.42
CA GLY A 192 -18.13 13.65 -19.60
C GLY A 192 -16.76 14.31 -19.42
N VAL A 193 -16.77 15.60 -19.08
CA VAL A 193 -15.60 16.39 -18.73
C VAL A 193 -15.97 17.28 -17.55
N LEU A 194 -15.21 17.18 -16.46
CA LEU A 194 -15.26 18.14 -15.36
C LEU A 194 -14.40 19.35 -15.75
N ASP A 195 -14.98 20.54 -15.67
CA ASP A 195 -14.22 21.76 -15.90
C ASP A 195 -13.33 22.02 -14.67
N PHE A 196 -12.02 21.99 -14.87
CA PHE A 196 -11.05 22.28 -13.82
C PHE A 196 -10.88 23.79 -13.71
N ASP A 197 -11.89 24.47 -13.17
CA ASP A 197 -11.77 25.87 -12.78
C ASP A 197 -10.65 25.97 -11.72
N PRO A 198 -9.66 26.87 -11.86
CA PRO A 198 -8.66 27.13 -10.83
C PRO A 198 -9.23 27.41 -9.43
N ASN A 199 -10.49 27.86 -9.34
CA ASN A 199 -11.19 28.10 -8.07
C ASN A 199 -11.94 26.86 -7.54
N THR A 200 -11.85 25.72 -8.22
CA THR A 200 -12.49 24.48 -7.79
C THR A 200 -11.87 23.99 -6.49
N GLN A 201 -12.67 23.94 -5.43
CA GLN A 201 -12.27 23.27 -4.20
C GLN A 201 -12.44 21.76 -4.34
N TYR A 202 -11.32 21.04 -4.25
CA TYR A 202 -11.31 19.59 -4.18
C TYR A 202 -11.40 19.12 -2.73
N TYR A 203 -12.01 17.97 -2.53
CA TYR A 203 -12.12 17.31 -1.24
C TYR A 203 -11.71 15.85 -1.36
N ILE A 204 -11.27 15.26 -0.25
CA ILE A 204 -11.24 13.81 -0.07
C ILE A 204 -12.37 13.41 0.86
N MET A 205 -13.01 12.29 0.56
CA MET A 205 -14.08 11.74 1.38
C MET A 205 -13.49 10.82 2.46
N ILE A 206 -13.61 11.19 3.73
CA ILE A 206 -13.16 10.38 4.87
C ILE A 206 -14.40 9.81 5.57
N PRO A 207 -14.66 8.49 5.45
CA PRO A 207 -15.78 7.86 6.15
C PRO A 207 -15.62 7.92 7.67
N TYR A 208 -16.72 8.12 8.39
CA TYR A 208 -16.78 8.00 9.84
C TYR A 208 -18.07 7.32 10.27
N ARG A 209 -18.10 6.84 11.51
CA ARG A 209 -19.31 6.26 12.11
C ARG A 209 -19.31 6.51 13.61
N SER A 210 -20.30 7.24 14.10
CA SER A 210 -20.58 7.33 15.54
C SER A 210 -21.20 6.01 16.03
N SER A 211 -21.05 5.70 17.32
CA SER A 211 -21.57 4.46 17.89
C SER A 211 -23.08 4.28 17.61
N GLY A 212 -23.44 3.16 16.98
CA GLY A 212 -24.83 2.82 16.66
C GLY A 212 -25.42 3.49 15.40
N GLU A 213 -24.67 4.35 14.72
CA GLU A 213 -25.13 5.06 13.52
C GLU A 213 -24.76 4.35 12.22
N GLN A 214 -25.42 4.73 11.12
CA GLN A 214 -24.97 4.35 9.77
C GLN A 214 -23.64 5.04 9.46
N TRP A 215 -22.87 4.46 8.52
CA TRP A 215 -21.65 5.12 8.05
C TRP A 215 -22.01 6.47 7.42
N SER A 216 -21.22 7.49 7.74
CA SER A 216 -21.27 8.82 7.13
C SER A 216 -19.87 9.16 6.63
N TYR A 217 -19.67 10.38 6.13
CA TYR A 217 -18.36 10.84 5.69
C TYR A 217 -18.20 12.35 5.88
N ASP A 218 -16.95 12.75 6.09
CA ASP A 218 -16.53 14.14 6.06
C ASP A 218 -15.81 14.44 4.74
N LEU A 219 -15.87 15.70 4.33
CA LEU A 219 -15.17 16.22 3.17
C LEU A 219 -13.99 17.06 3.67
N VAL A 220 -12.78 16.51 3.53
CA VAL A 220 -11.55 17.23 3.91
C VAL A 220 -11.03 17.99 2.69
N PRO A 221 -10.96 19.33 2.73
CA PRO A 221 -10.52 20.11 1.59
C PRO A 221 -9.04 19.85 1.29
N ILE A 222 -8.72 19.65 0.02
CA ILE A 222 -7.36 19.48 -0.48
C ILE A 222 -7.08 20.45 -1.63
N THR A 223 -5.82 20.88 -1.75
CA THR A 223 -5.35 21.75 -2.82
C THR A 223 -4.61 20.92 -3.85
N LEU A 224 -4.96 21.08 -5.12
CA LEU A 224 -4.25 20.48 -6.25
C LEU A 224 -3.66 21.57 -7.12
N SER A 225 -2.52 21.30 -7.75
CA SER A 225 -1.95 22.16 -8.77
C SER A 225 -1.58 21.34 -10.00
N PRO A 226 -2.17 21.63 -11.19
CA PRO A 226 -1.80 20.94 -12.42
C PRO A 226 -0.32 21.12 -12.80
N SER A 227 0.31 22.21 -12.37
CA SER A 227 1.72 22.53 -12.67
C SER A 227 2.69 22.11 -11.58
N ASN A 228 2.20 21.77 -10.38
CA ASN A 228 3.04 21.35 -9.26
C ASN A 228 2.42 20.15 -8.54
N LYS A 229 2.97 18.96 -8.78
CA LYS A 229 2.53 17.72 -8.15
C LYS A 229 2.75 17.74 -6.63
N ASP A 230 3.79 18.42 -6.16
CA ASP A 230 4.15 18.47 -4.73
C ASP A 230 3.04 19.11 -3.90
N ARG A 231 2.23 19.98 -4.52
CA ARG A 231 1.15 20.69 -3.83
C ARG A 231 0.13 19.75 -3.18
N VAL A 232 -0.08 18.55 -3.74
CA VAL A 232 -1.01 17.58 -3.14
C VAL A 232 -0.42 16.95 -1.87
N TYR A 233 0.88 16.66 -1.87
CA TYR A 233 1.59 16.15 -0.70
C TYR A 233 1.61 17.20 0.42
N GLU A 234 1.96 18.44 0.08
CA GLU A 234 1.90 19.58 1.01
C GLU A 234 0.50 19.75 1.60
N SER A 235 -0.53 19.76 0.75
CA SER A 235 -1.90 19.95 1.21
C SER A 235 -2.37 18.81 2.12
N LEU A 236 -2.00 17.57 1.86
CA LEU A 236 -2.36 16.45 2.74
C LEU A 236 -1.60 16.52 4.06
N ALA A 237 -0.31 16.88 4.02
CA ALA A 237 0.49 17.11 5.23
C ALA A 237 -0.12 18.23 6.08
N GLU A 238 -0.50 19.37 5.49
CA GLU A 238 -1.17 20.49 6.18
C GLU A 238 -2.51 20.08 6.83
N LYS A 239 -3.29 19.19 6.20
CA LYS A 239 -4.60 18.79 6.74
C LYS A 239 -4.47 17.75 7.84
N PHE A 240 -3.59 16.78 7.67
CA PHE A 240 -3.40 15.67 8.60
C PHE A 240 -2.27 15.92 9.61
N CYS A 241 -1.63 17.10 9.59
CA CYS A 241 -0.88 17.59 10.75
C CYS A 241 -1.81 18.05 11.88
N VAL A 242 -3.13 18.20 11.63
CA VAL A 242 -4.11 18.47 12.67
C VAL A 242 -4.54 17.14 13.30
N ARG A 243 -4.40 17.05 14.62
CA ARG A 243 -4.57 15.80 15.38
C ARG A 243 -5.92 15.12 15.13
N GLN A 244 -7.01 15.88 15.17
CA GLN A 244 -8.37 15.32 15.01
C GLN A 244 -8.54 14.68 13.62
N GLN A 245 -8.19 15.39 12.55
CA GLN A 245 -8.28 14.88 11.18
C GLN A 245 -7.44 13.63 10.98
N PHE A 246 -6.24 13.60 11.58
CA PHE A 246 -5.38 12.42 11.56
C PHE A 246 -6.04 11.24 12.27
N GLU A 247 -6.51 11.43 13.51
CA GLU A 247 -7.16 10.38 14.31
C GLU A 247 -8.43 9.84 13.62
N ASP A 248 -9.23 10.70 13.01
CA ASP A 248 -10.42 10.31 12.25
C ASP A 248 -10.07 9.45 11.04
N TYR A 249 -9.02 9.82 10.30
CA TYR A 249 -8.53 9.01 9.19
C TYR A 249 -7.99 7.65 9.64
N ILE A 250 -7.22 7.60 10.73
CA ILE A 250 -6.73 6.33 11.27
C ILE A 250 -7.89 5.45 11.79
N ALA A 251 -8.92 6.05 12.39
CA ALA A 251 -10.12 5.33 12.82
C ALA A 251 -10.89 4.71 11.64
N PHE A 252 -11.04 5.47 10.55
CA PHE A 252 -11.56 4.97 9.28
C PHE A 252 -10.72 3.80 8.76
N TRP A 253 -9.41 3.99 8.65
CA TRP A 253 -8.51 3.00 8.07
C TRP A 253 -8.54 1.69 8.88
N ASN A 254 -8.49 1.76 10.20
CA ASN A 254 -8.58 0.58 11.06
C ASN A 254 -9.92 -0.17 10.90
N SER A 255 -11.02 0.56 10.74
CA SER A 255 -12.34 -0.03 10.49
C SER A 255 -12.38 -0.75 9.14
N ALA A 256 -11.79 -0.13 8.11
CA ALA A 256 -11.65 -0.74 6.79
C ALA A 256 -10.73 -1.97 6.82
N PHE A 257 -9.61 -1.91 7.55
CA PHE A 257 -8.65 -3.01 7.68
C PHE A 257 -9.31 -4.19 8.37
N ARG A 258 -9.99 -3.96 9.49
CA ARG A 258 -10.74 -5.02 10.18
C ARG A 258 -11.81 -5.65 9.28
N ALA A 259 -12.63 -4.84 8.63
CA ALA A 259 -13.66 -5.34 7.72
C ALA A 259 -13.05 -6.14 6.56
N TYR A 260 -11.92 -5.69 6.02
CA TYR A 260 -11.15 -6.42 5.01
C TYR A 260 -10.69 -7.77 5.57
N SER A 261 -9.95 -7.79 6.67
CA SER A 261 -9.39 -9.01 7.27
C SER A 261 -10.45 -10.06 7.58
N GLU A 262 -11.55 -9.64 8.21
CA GLU A 262 -12.66 -10.51 8.62
C GLU A 262 -13.64 -10.84 7.46
N LYS A 263 -13.46 -10.22 6.28
CA LYS A 263 -14.37 -10.34 5.12
C LYS A 263 -15.81 -9.88 5.45
N THR A 264 -15.95 -8.86 6.29
CA THR A 264 -17.22 -8.35 6.83
C THR A 264 -17.97 -7.49 5.81
N ARG A 265 -18.62 -8.14 4.83
CA ARG A 265 -19.40 -7.48 3.76
C ARG A 265 -20.59 -6.64 4.24
N SER A 266 -21.02 -6.85 5.49
CA SER A 266 -22.09 -6.06 6.12
C SER A 266 -21.66 -4.66 6.53
N GLU A 267 -20.36 -4.37 6.55
CA GLU A 267 -19.78 -3.07 6.86
C GLU A 267 -19.57 -2.25 5.59
N GLY A 268 -20.07 -1.01 5.56
CA GLY A 268 -19.99 -0.13 4.39
C GLY A 268 -18.55 0.12 3.92
N VAL A 269 -17.64 0.35 4.87
CA VAL A 269 -16.22 0.58 4.60
C VAL A 269 -15.51 -0.61 3.96
N TYR A 270 -16.04 -1.83 4.08
CA TYR A 270 -15.51 -2.99 3.36
C TYR A 270 -15.45 -2.73 1.86
N TRP A 271 -16.48 -2.10 1.31
CA TRP A 271 -16.63 -1.84 -0.12
C TRP A 271 -15.75 -0.70 -0.65
N LEU A 272 -15.08 0.01 0.25
CA LEU A 272 -14.06 1.03 -0.07
C LEU A 272 -12.64 0.45 -0.11
N THR A 273 -12.47 -0.80 0.32
CA THR A 273 -11.17 -1.48 0.29
C THR A 273 -10.84 -2.02 -1.11
N ASN A 274 -9.55 -2.03 -1.42
CA ASN A 274 -9.06 -2.72 -2.59
C ASN A 274 -9.22 -4.25 -2.43
N ALA A 275 -9.48 -4.95 -3.54
CA ALA A 275 -9.86 -6.36 -3.57
C ALA A 275 -11.05 -6.76 -2.66
N CYS A 276 -12.07 -5.89 -2.56
CA CYS A 276 -13.34 -6.19 -1.91
C CYS A 276 -14.27 -7.11 -2.73
N GLY A 277 -13.96 -7.37 -4.01
CA GLY A 277 -14.66 -8.35 -4.85
C GLY A 277 -15.96 -7.83 -5.46
N ALA A 278 -16.93 -8.72 -5.68
CA ALA A 278 -18.22 -8.40 -6.27
C ALA A 278 -19.18 -7.83 -5.22
N PRO A 279 -20.09 -6.89 -5.59
CA PRO A 279 -21.09 -6.36 -4.66
C PRO A 279 -21.96 -7.49 -4.08
N PHE A 280 -22.44 -7.29 -2.85
CA PHE A 280 -23.33 -8.26 -2.18
C PHE A 280 -24.41 -7.54 -1.35
N PRO A 281 -25.71 -7.76 -1.65
CA PRO A 281 -26.21 -8.44 -2.85
C PRO A 281 -25.81 -7.68 -4.12
N ARG A 282 -25.64 -8.40 -5.23
CA ARG A 282 -25.32 -7.78 -6.52
C ARG A 282 -26.61 -7.16 -7.10
N PRO A 283 -26.61 -5.89 -7.51
CA PRO A 283 -27.73 -5.30 -8.26
C PRO A 283 -28.01 -6.03 -9.58
N ASP A 284 -29.25 -5.99 -10.04
CA ASP A 284 -29.66 -6.61 -11.30
C ASP A 284 -29.02 -5.94 -12.53
N ASP A 285 -28.76 -4.64 -12.44
CA ASP A 285 -28.14 -3.82 -13.49
C ASP A 285 -26.59 -3.84 -13.45
N TRP A 286 -25.99 -4.63 -12.55
CA TRP A 286 -24.54 -4.70 -12.43
C TRP A 286 -23.89 -5.31 -13.68
N PRO A 287 -22.86 -4.68 -14.28
CA PRO A 287 -22.43 -5.07 -15.61
C PRO A 287 -21.65 -6.40 -15.64
N PRO A 288 -21.84 -7.23 -16.68
CA PRO A 288 -21.00 -8.38 -16.94
C PRO A 288 -19.57 -7.96 -17.28
N ARG A 289 -18.58 -8.81 -17.00
CA ARG A 289 -17.16 -8.56 -17.37
C ARG A 289 -16.99 -8.45 -18.87
N ASP A 290 -17.71 -9.30 -19.59
CA ASP A 290 -17.73 -9.38 -21.04
C ASP A 290 -19.18 -9.20 -21.49
N PRO A 291 -19.54 -8.03 -22.06
CA PRO A 291 -20.88 -7.77 -22.56
C PRO A 291 -21.35 -8.79 -23.60
N ASN A 292 -20.40 -9.39 -24.35
CA ASN A 292 -20.69 -10.38 -25.38
C ASN A 292 -20.75 -11.81 -24.83
N ASN A 293 -20.33 -12.03 -23.58
CA ASN A 293 -20.36 -13.34 -22.95
C ASN A 293 -20.63 -13.24 -21.43
N PRO A 294 -21.90 -13.08 -21.01
CA PRO A 294 -22.27 -12.97 -19.60
C PRO A 294 -21.89 -14.19 -18.74
N LYS A 295 -21.64 -15.35 -19.36
CA LYS A 295 -21.16 -16.56 -18.66
C LYS A 295 -19.75 -16.40 -18.07
N ARG A 296 -18.99 -15.39 -18.51
CA ARG A 296 -17.67 -15.04 -17.94
C ARG A 296 -17.74 -14.28 -16.62
N GLY A 297 -18.94 -14.10 -16.08
CA GLY A 297 -19.18 -13.48 -14.79
C GLY A 297 -19.28 -11.96 -14.85
N PHE A 298 -19.26 -11.33 -13.67
CA PHE A 298 -19.61 -9.94 -13.48
C PHE A 298 -18.41 -9.10 -13.02
N ASN A 299 -18.44 -7.81 -13.32
CA ASN A 299 -17.41 -6.89 -12.83
C ASN A 299 -17.36 -6.91 -11.29
N THR A 300 -16.20 -6.60 -10.74
CA THR A 300 -15.98 -6.48 -9.30
C THR A 300 -15.80 -5.01 -8.93
N ILE A 301 -16.23 -4.61 -7.74
CA ILE A 301 -15.96 -3.27 -7.20
C ILE A 301 -14.44 -3.05 -7.13
N SER A 302 -13.68 -4.02 -6.64
CA SER A 302 -12.23 -4.04 -6.82
C SER A 302 -11.80 -5.47 -7.06
N ASP A 303 -11.00 -5.68 -8.10
CA ASP A 303 -10.48 -7.00 -8.47
C ASP A 303 -9.40 -7.49 -7.49
N SER A 304 -9.09 -8.79 -7.57
CA SER A 304 -8.01 -9.39 -6.79
C SER A 304 -6.61 -9.09 -7.36
N LYS A 305 -6.50 -8.50 -8.56
CA LYS A 305 -5.21 -8.04 -9.10
C LYS A 305 -4.69 -6.82 -8.35
N THR A 306 -5.59 -6.07 -7.75
CA THR A 306 -5.32 -4.94 -6.86
C THR A 306 -5.44 -5.34 -5.38
N SER A 307 -5.10 -6.58 -5.01
CA SER A 307 -5.11 -6.99 -3.60
C SER A 307 -4.13 -6.17 -2.77
N VAL A 308 -4.44 -6.08 -1.49
CA VAL A 308 -3.86 -5.14 -0.53
C VAL A 308 -2.52 -5.68 -0.04
N GLY A 309 -1.50 -4.83 -0.02
CA GLY A 309 -0.15 -5.22 0.40
C GLY A 309 0.29 -6.55 -0.19
N MET A 310 0.72 -7.45 0.68
CA MET A 310 1.19 -8.79 0.30
C MET A 310 0.06 -9.82 0.17
N ASP A 311 -1.22 -9.45 0.38
CA ASP A 311 -2.32 -10.42 0.46
C ASP A 311 -2.71 -11.04 -0.89
N ARG A 312 -2.13 -10.59 -2.01
CA ARG A 312 -2.34 -11.25 -3.31
C ARG A 312 -1.59 -12.58 -3.36
N THR A 313 -2.30 -13.69 -3.55
CA THR A 313 -1.68 -15.02 -3.64
C THR A 313 -0.64 -15.16 -4.78
N ASP A 314 -0.86 -14.46 -5.90
CA ASP A 314 0.10 -14.43 -7.02
C ASP A 314 1.40 -13.71 -6.62
N ASP A 315 1.30 -12.63 -5.85
CA ASP A 315 2.44 -11.86 -5.36
C ASP A 315 3.21 -12.63 -4.30
N ILE A 316 2.53 -13.36 -3.42
CA ILE A 316 3.17 -14.27 -2.45
C ILE A 316 4.00 -15.34 -3.17
N LYS A 317 3.42 -15.98 -4.19
CA LYS A 317 4.10 -17.03 -4.96
C LYS A 317 5.31 -16.47 -5.71
N LYS A 318 5.13 -15.34 -6.40
CA LYS A 318 6.21 -14.67 -7.14
C LYS A 318 7.32 -14.20 -6.21
N GLY A 319 6.96 -13.54 -5.10
CA GLY A 319 7.93 -13.10 -4.10
C GLY A 319 8.70 -14.27 -3.48
N THR A 320 8.03 -15.39 -3.19
CA THR A 320 8.70 -16.59 -2.68
C THR A 320 9.73 -17.14 -3.65
N TYR A 321 9.38 -17.24 -4.94
CA TYR A 321 10.36 -17.62 -5.98
C TYR A 321 11.50 -16.60 -6.08
N GLN A 322 11.17 -15.32 -5.95
CA GLN A 322 12.14 -14.24 -6.04
C GLN A 322 13.18 -14.29 -4.90
N MET A 323 12.78 -14.72 -3.70
CA MET A 323 13.71 -14.97 -2.60
C MET A 323 14.70 -16.11 -2.88
N LEU A 324 14.25 -17.18 -3.55
CA LEU A 324 15.16 -18.25 -3.99
C LEU A 324 16.16 -17.71 -5.02
N LYS A 325 15.68 -16.93 -6.00
CA LYS A 325 16.52 -16.36 -7.05
C LYS A 325 17.59 -15.42 -6.48
N ILE A 326 17.20 -14.44 -5.67
CA ILE A 326 18.13 -13.54 -4.95
C ILE A 326 19.08 -14.34 -4.07
N GLY A 327 18.56 -15.35 -3.38
CA GLY A 327 19.35 -16.25 -2.55
C GLY A 327 20.49 -16.94 -3.30
N ILE A 328 20.23 -17.43 -4.52
CA ILE A 328 21.21 -18.11 -5.37
C ILE A 328 22.16 -17.11 -6.03
N GLU A 329 21.62 -16.02 -6.59
CA GLU A 329 22.38 -15.08 -7.42
C GLU A 329 23.26 -14.14 -6.58
N ASP A 330 22.82 -13.76 -5.38
CA ASP A 330 23.45 -12.69 -4.59
C ASP A 330 23.98 -13.13 -3.23
N LYS A 331 23.25 -13.97 -2.47
CA LYS A 331 23.72 -14.38 -1.12
C LYS A 331 24.93 -15.32 -1.17
N LEU A 332 25.14 -16.00 -2.30
CA LEU A 332 26.29 -16.88 -2.51
C LEU A 332 27.54 -16.15 -2.99
N LEU A 333 27.43 -14.87 -3.37
CA LEU A 333 28.57 -14.09 -3.81
C LEU A 333 29.55 -13.87 -2.65
N ALA A 334 30.83 -14.17 -2.89
CA ALA A 334 31.88 -13.83 -1.96
C ALA A 334 31.96 -12.30 -1.81
N SER A 335 31.72 -11.83 -0.59
CA SER A 335 31.62 -10.41 -0.27
C SER A 335 32.07 -10.17 1.16
N ASP A 336 32.65 -9.00 1.41
CA ASP A 336 32.88 -8.49 2.77
C ASP A 336 31.59 -8.08 3.48
N TYR A 337 30.47 -8.04 2.75
CA TYR A 337 29.14 -7.78 3.27
C TYR A 337 28.35 -9.07 3.46
N THR A 338 27.60 -9.13 4.55
CA THR A 338 26.56 -10.14 4.73
C THR A 338 25.31 -9.75 3.96
N VAL A 339 24.84 -10.62 3.08
CA VAL A 339 23.67 -10.39 2.24
C VAL A 339 22.47 -11.12 2.82
N TYR A 340 21.38 -10.39 3.05
CA TYR A 340 20.07 -10.91 3.43
C TYR A 340 19.04 -10.68 2.33
N ALA A 341 18.01 -11.52 2.30
CA ALA A 341 16.89 -11.42 1.38
C ALA A 341 15.56 -11.35 2.16
N ALA A 342 14.71 -10.40 1.79
CA ALA A 342 13.39 -10.24 2.37
C ALA A 342 12.32 -9.91 1.34
N ILE A 343 11.07 -10.26 1.68
CA ILE A 343 9.91 -9.63 1.04
C ILE A 343 9.50 -8.44 1.90
N MET A 344 9.24 -7.30 1.28
CA MET A 344 8.78 -6.09 1.96
C MET A 344 7.40 -5.64 1.46
N SER A 345 6.52 -5.21 2.38
CA SER A 345 5.17 -4.74 2.06
C SER A 345 4.67 -3.69 3.06
N ASN A 346 3.61 -2.95 2.72
CA ASN A 346 2.90 -2.13 3.68
C ASN A 346 2.02 -2.97 4.64
N ILE A 347 1.40 -4.05 4.15
CA ILE A 347 0.45 -4.86 4.92
C ILE A 347 0.76 -6.34 4.73
N HIS A 348 0.76 -7.11 5.82
CA HIS A 348 0.95 -8.56 5.77
C HIS A 348 -0.16 -9.28 5.00
N ALA A 349 0.05 -10.55 4.68
CA ALA A 349 -0.94 -11.38 3.98
C ALA A 349 -2.12 -11.75 4.90
N VAL A 350 -2.88 -10.76 5.37
CA VAL A 350 -3.83 -10.91 6.48
C VAL A 350 -4.92 -11.96 6.27
N ARG A 351 -5.30 -12.26 5.01
CA ARG A 351 -6.28 -13.31 4.70
C ARG A 351 -5.64 -14.62 4.25
N HIS A 352 -4.40 -14.57 3.77
CA HIS A 352 -3.75 -15.69 3.09
C HIS A 352 -2.46 -16.17 3.76
N TYR A 353 -2.10 -15.61 4.92
CA TYR A 353 -0.86 -15.92 5.63
C TYR A 353 -0.79 -17.40 6.00
N ASP A 354 -1.82 -17.92 6.65
CA ASP A 354 -1.85 -19.30 7.11
C ASP A 354 -1.80 -20.31 5.95
N ASP A 355 -2.46 -19.97 4.84
CA ASP A 355 -2.55 -20.83 3.66
C ASP A 355 -1.28 -20.82 2.80
N TYR A 356 -0.57 -19.69 2.72
CA TYR A 356 0.52 -19.50 1.76
C TYR A 356 1.89 -19.21 2.36
N LEU A 357 1.98 -18.52 3.50
CA LEU A 357 3.27 -18.08 4.07
C LEU A 357 3.68 -18.86 5.31
N ARG A 358 2.74 -19.20 6.19
CA ARG A 358 3.03 -19.86 7.48
C ARG A 358 3.87 -21.13 7.34
N LEU A 359 3.61 -21.93 6.31
CA LEU A 359 4.33 -23.20 6.07
C LEU A 359 5.71 -23.00 5.46
N VAL A 360 5.90 -21.95 4.65
CA VAL A 360 7.14 -21.72 3.90
C VAL A 360 8.09 -20.74 4.59
N ARG A 361 7.60 -19.92 5.53
CA ARG A 361 8.40 -18.89 6.24
C ARG A 361 9.61 -19.48 6.98
N ASN A 362 9.55 -20.76 7.30
CA ASN A 362 10.55 -21.47 8.09
C ASN A 362 11.48 -22.38 7.28
N ILE A 363 11.37 -22.37 5.95
CA ILE A 363 12.22 -23.20 5.09
C ILE A 363 13.67 -22.73 5.21
N VAL A 364 14.55 -23.72 5.40
CA VAL A 364 16.00 -23.59 5.29
C VAL A 364 16.45 -24.41 4.09
N TRP A 365 17.33 -23.85 3.28
CA TRP A 365 17.75 -24.43 2.02
C TRP A 365 19.25 -24.18 1.76
N THR A 366 19.79 -24.93 0.81
CA THR A 366 21.15 -24.75 0.28
C THR A 366 21.19 -25.38 -1.12
N PRO A 367 21.99 -24.86 -2.07
CA PRO A 367 22.22 -25.54 -3.34
C PRO A 367 22.95 -26.87 -3.12
N ASP A 368 22.47 -27.95 -3.74
CA ASP A 368 23.17 -29.24 -3.76
C ASP A 368 24.08 -29.33 -4.99
N GLU A 369 25.36 -28.98 -4.83
CA GLU A 369 26.36 -29.11 -5.90
C GLU A 369 26.63 -30.57 -6.28
N THR A 370 26.35 -31.53 -5.38
CA THR A 370 26.55 -32.96 -5.63
C THR A 370 25.47 -33.56 -6.53
N ASN A 371 24.30 -32.90 -6.60
CA ASN A 371 23.08 -33.38 -7.26
C ASN A 371 22.63 -34.80 -6.85
N ARG A 372 23.02 -35.23 -5.65
CA ARG A 372 22.81 -36.59 -5.14
C ARG A 372 22.32 -36.60 -3.70
N ALA A 373 22.28 -35.45 -3.02
CA ALA A 373 21.90 -35.38 -1.63
C ALA A 373 20.41 -35.70 -1.48
N THR A 374 20.08 -36.63 -0.59
CA THR A 374 18.70 -36.94 -0.20
C THR A 374 18.38 -36.47 1.21
N LYS A 375 19.42 -36.19 2.00
CA LYS A 375 19.40 -35.73 3.38
C LYS A 375 20.52 -34.71 3.58
N VAL A 376 20.39 -33.84 4.59
CA VAL A 376 21.41 -32.83 4.92
C VAL A 376 22.78 -33.44 5.19
N ARG A 377 22.83 -34.60 5.85
CA ARG A 377 24.09 -35.33 6.13
C ARG A 377 24.82 -35.85 4.89
N ASP A 378 24.17 -35.84 3.73
CA ASP A 378 24.77 -36.27 2.46
C ASP A 378 25.56 -35.11 1.82
N LEU A 379 25.44 -33.88 2.34
CA LEU A 379 26.18 -32.70 1.93
C LEU A 379 27.52 -32.60 2.68
N PRO A 380 28.53 -31.90 2.12
CA PRO A 380 29.77 -31.58 2.84
C PRO A 380 29.53 -30.91 4.19
N ASP A 381 30.35 -31.21 5.19
CA ASP A 381 30.20 -30.71 6.57
C ASP A 381 30.25 -29.17 6.68
N ASP A 382 30.91 -28.51 5.73
CA ASP A 382 31.05 -27.04 5.64
C ASP A 382 29.96 -26.37 4.78
N THR A 383 28.96 -27.13 4.34
CA THR A 383 27.86 -26.61 3.53
C THR A 383 27.07 -25.56 4.31
N LYS A 384 27.04 -24.34 3.79
CA LYS A 384 26.25 -23.25 4.37
C LYS A 384 24.76 -23.49 4.16
N LEU A 385 23.98 -23.19 5.19
CA LEU A 385 22.52 -23.24 5.16
C LEU A 385 21.95 -21.83 5.17
N TYR A 386 20.88 -21.62 4.43
CA TYR A 386 20.26 -20.31 4.22
C TYR A 386 18.79 -20.35 4.59
N ASN A 387 18.30 -19.29 5.23
CA ASN A 387 16.85 -19.10 5.33
C ASN A 387 16.28 -18.79 3.94
N LEU A 388 15.08 -19.31 3.65
CA LEU A 388 14.31 -18.87 2.48
C LEU A 388 13.95 -17.38 2.59
N PHE A 389 13.51 -16.97 3.78
CA PHE A 389 13.26 -15.58 4.13
C PHE A 389 14.13 -15.23 5.33
N ASP A 390 15.03 -14.24 5.21
CA ASP A 390 15.62 -13.64 6.41
C ASP A 390 14.60 -12.71 7.07
N GLY A 391 13.73 -12.10 6.26
CA GLY A 391 12.59 -11.31 6.73
C GLY A 391 11.39 -11.37 5.79
N ILE A 392 10.20 -11.33 6.38
CA ILE A 392 8.95 -10.93 5.74
C ILE A 392 8.56 -9.64 6.48
N ILE A 393 8.94 -8.51 5.90
CA ILE A 393 8.91 -7.20 6.56
C ILE A 393 7.64 -6.47 6.13
N THR A 394 6.72 -6.24 7.06
CA THR A 394 5.56 -5.38 6.78
C THR A 394 5.28 -4.40 7.90
N LEU A 395 4.71 -3.24 7.56
CA LEU A 395 4.42 -2.21 8.57
C LEU A 395 3.48 -2.73 9.67
N THR A 396 2.51 -3.58 9.28
CA THR A 396 1.51 -4.15 10.20
C THR A 396 2.01 -5.34 11.02
N GLU A 397 2.88 -6.17 10.45
CA GLU A 397 3.41 -7.37 11.09
C GLU A 397 4.71 -7.83 10.40
N THR A 398 5.81 -7.87 11.16
CA THR A 398 7.11 -8.34 10.67
C THR A 398 7.38 -9.73 11.20
N TYR A 399 7.76 -10.64 10.31
CA TYR A 399 8.33 -11.94 10.66
C TYR A 399 9.81 -11.94 10.27
N SER A 400 10.70 -12.09 11.26
CA SER A 400 12.14 -12.11 11.04
C SER A 400 12.77 -13.40 11.55
N ARG A 401 13.80 -13.87 10.85
CA ARG A 401 14.73 -14.93 11.32
C ARG A 401 16.14 -14.38 11.52
N ASN A 402 16.27 -13.06 11.57
CA ASN A 402 17.53 -12.34 11.64
C ASN A 402 17.43 -11.16 12.63
N GLU A 403 18.37 -11.09 13.56
CA GLU A 403 18.37 -10.08 14.63
C GLU A 403 18.51 -8.66 14.10
N TRP A 404 19.33 -8.44 13.06
CA TRP A 404 19.51 -7.11 12.45
C TRP A 404 18.20 -6.61 11.84
N ILE A 405 17.47 -7.48 11.13
CA ILE A 405 16.14 -7.18 10.57
C ILE A 405 15.13 -6.96 11.70
N GLU A 406 15.09 -7.82 12.71
CA GLU A 406 14.15 -7.70 13.82
C GLU A 406 14.35 -6.39 14.58
N GLU A 407 15.60 -6.00 14.83
CA GLU A 407 15.92 -4.77 15.52
C GLU A 407 15.44 -3.54 14.73
N ARG A 408 15.62 -3.49 13.41
CA ARG A 408 15.35 -2.30 12.58
C ARG A 408 13.91 -2.19 12.09
N PHE A 409 13.24 -3.31 11.85
CA PHE A 409 11.88 -3.35 11.28
C PHE A 409 10.81 -3.79 12.27
N ASN A 410 11.07 -3.65 13.56
CA ASN A 410 10.05 -3.75 14.59
C ASN A 410 9.28 -2.42 14.72
N PHE A 411 8.19 -2.32 13.95
CA PHE A 411 7.34 -1.14 13.90
C PHE A 411 6.48 -0.88 15.14
N SER A 412 6.49 -1.78 16.13
CA SER A 412 5.85 -1.54 17.43
C SER A 412 6.78 -0.85 18.43
N LYS A 413 8.09 -0.77 18.19
CA LYS A 413 9.10 -0.24 19.14
C LYS A 413 9.56 1.18 18.83
N TYR A 414 8.61 2.08 18.54
CA TYR A 414 8.83 3.49 18.20
C TYR A 414 8.51 4.42 19.36
#